data_AF-A0A8H3H2D3-F1
#
_entry.id   AF-A0A8H3H2D3-F1
#
_cell.length_a   1.000
_cell.length_b   1.000
_cell.length_c   1.000
_cell.angle_alpha   90.00
_cell.angle_beta   90.00
_cell.angle_gamma   90.00
#
_symmetry.space_group_name_H-M   'P 1'
#
loop_
_entity.id
_entity.type
_entity.pdbx_description
1 polymer ?
#
loop_
_entity_poly.entity_id
_entity_poly.type
_entity_poly.pdbx_seq_one_letter_code
_entity_poly.pdbx_strand_id
1 'polypeptide(L)'
;MMYPNPGQPQIIDKFPFLSGVLLDPITGPFTMSRPVATLRHPDTEKITEMNESVTEDIYSQNELDARYTGLGWPSPSRLPSKPGDVSTLGVHSALGTETWASRRFMVQRVTINLSPEDLRPVEAFVEAVEAALSQEDNVSQIRALQKVFATWGEVIPLNMVAGASLAATGTLNGTVFPNSSSSSNNPVGERSYNLNDIVDQRLGTVRNFAKRLETRVQGGSSEVLLNEGYEAWLNSVAENPASWRVIKIYRVVPITDILGDKLRARVEQLFTNSLVYRSPSVGSPHGYGFEGVTNGLRTIEKITVWFSDTRIRDISIRYVGGLEVGPYSFGISHPGTPSDTLVFASGEYVTDMFVWHHTDGWIAGIQFVKSSLEFSPIYGIQDRESITTHPPVLVSGNGNALLGISGAYTSDNICQLKAIWRTDVTMRPQRQTQTSFTGSNYGIVFNDLQYLADPATSRIAQITARAEGGLANLRTTYVSRVGRGLYRFETPPRGWDTGPESTITLDDDEYIIGVRGSHNHHWMHQIQFITNKKEYPPFGTDKGDVMFNMNAPKTIDGKPMMLHYMAGKSQGCVHSILFVWGEMPLGSKIV
;
A
#
# COMPACT_ATOMS: atom_id res chain seq x y z
N MET A 1 -0.45 62.91 0.47
CA MET A 1 -1.00 61.54 0.39
C MET A 1 -1.35 61.26 -1.06
N MET A 2 -0.49 60.53 -1.77
CA MET A 2 -0.80 60.03 -3.12
C MET A 2 -1.51 58.69 -2.97
N TYR A 3 -2.70 58.57 -3.55
CA TYR A 3 -3.40 57.29 -3.69
C TYR A 3 -2.59 56.35 -4.60
N PRO A 4 -2.50 55.05 -4.30
CA PRO A 4 -1.90 54.08 -5.23
C PRO A 4 -2.80 53.92 -6.47
N ASN A 5 -2.14 53.83 -7.62
CA ASN A 5 -2.74 53.74 -8.95
C ASN A 5 -3.44 52.36 -9.14
N PRO A 6 -4.71 52.28 -9.58
CA PRO A 6 -5.51 51.04 -9.55
C PRO A 6 -5.24 50.07 -10.72
N GLY A 7 -3.99 49.93 -11.16
CA GLY A 7 -3.63 49.11 -12.34
C GLY A 7 -2.30 48.38 -12.28
N GLN A 8 -1.55 48.42 -11.17
CA GLN A 8 -0.36 47.59 -11.01
C GLN A 8 -0.73 46.29 -10.28
N PRO A 9 -0.53 45.11 -10.90
CA PRO A 9 -0.73 43.84 -10.20
C PRO A 9 0.17 43.82 -8.97
N GLN A 10 -0.42 43.54 -7.82
CA GLN A 10 0.34 43.49 -6.58
C GLN A 10 1.38 42.36 -6.71
N ILE A 11 2.51 42.48 -6.02
CA ILE A 11 3.57 41.45 -6.01
C ILE A 11 2.98 40.06 -5.63
N ILE A 12 1.88 40.06 -4.87
CA ILE A 12 1.07 38.90 -4.47
C ILE A 12 0.48 38.13 -5.67
N ASP A 13 0.13 38.81 -6.77
CA ASP A 13 -0.48 38.18 -7.95
C ASP A 13 0.55 37.45 -8.83
N LYS A 14 1.85 37.61 -8.53
CA LYS A 14 2.96 37.08 -9.35
C LYS A 14 3.42 35.69 -8.92
N PHE A 15 2.97 35.19 -7.78
CA PHE A 15 3.44 33.92 -7.22
C PHE A 15 2.27 32.96 -7.02
N PRO A 16 2.34 31.70 -7.50
CA PRO A 16 1.26 30.74 -7.38
C PRO A 16 1.19 30.11 -5.96
N PHE A 17 1.31 30.89 -4.89
CA PHE A 17 1.32 30.37 -3.51
C PHE A 17 -0.08 29.99 -2.98
N LEU A 18 -1.13 30.39 -3.68
CA LEU A 18 -2.51 29.99 -3.37
C LEU A 18 -2.89 28.65 -4.01
N SER A 19 -2.03 28.09 -4.85
CA SER A 19 -2.19 26.75 -5.41
C SER A 19 -1.70 25.70 -4.43
N GLY A 20 -2.43 24.59 -4.35
CA GLY A 20 -1.93 23.43 -3.63
C GLY A 20 -0.75 22.80 -4.35
N VAL A 21 0.01 22.01 -3.61
CA VAL A 21 1.21 21.31 -4.08
C VAL A 21 1.05 19.83 -3.81
N LEU A 22 1.26 19.03 -4.85
CA LEU A 22 1.35 17.58 -4.76
C LEU A 22 2.79 17.19 -4.42
N LEU A 23 2.99 16.33 -3.43
CA LEU A 23 4.32 15.89 -3.03
C LEU A 23 4.64 14.54 -3.68
N ASP A 24 5.36 14.55 -4.81
CA ASP A 24 5.81 13.32 -5.46
C ASP A 24 7.18 12.90 -4.91
N PRO A 25 7.36 11.67 -4.40
CA PRO A 25 8.67 11.17 -3.98
C PRO A 25 9.67 11.02 -5.14
N ILE A 26 9.21 10.88 -6.39
CA ILE A 26 10.08 10.68 -7.55
C ILE A 26 10.52 12.03 -8.14
N THR A 27 9.57 12.89 -8.50
CA THR A 27 9.86 14.16 -9.18
C THR A 27 10.01 15.36 -8.25
N GLY A 28 9.58 15.24 -6.99
CA GLY A 28 9.57 16.31 -5.99
C GLY A 28 8.23 17.06 -5.92
N PRO A 29 8.17 18.18 -5.17
CA PRO A 29 6.95 18.97 -5.02
C PRO A 29 6.52 19.61 -6.35
N PHE A 30 5.27 19.40 -6.73
CA PHE A 30 4.67 19.91 -7.97
C PHE A 30 3.49 20.83 -7.66
N THR A 31 3.55 22.09 -8.13
CA THR A 31 2.48 23.08 -7.92
C THR A 31 1.33 22.84 -8.88
N MET A 32 0.12 22.78 -8.33
CA MET A 32 -1.09 22.56 -9.13
C MET A 32 -1.47 23.82 -9.92
N SER A 33 -2.10 23.62 -11.08
CA SER A 33 -2.49 24.72 -11.97
C SER A 33 -3.67 25.54 -11.45
N ARG A 34 -4.39 25.06 -10.43
CA ARG A 34 -5.58 25.71 -9.87
C ARG A 34 -5.29 26.22 -8.45
N PRO A 35 -5.73 27.45 -8.11
CA PRO A 35 -5.67 27.93 -6.74
C PRO A 35 -6.63 27.11 -5.87
N VAL A 36 -6.16 26.62 -4.73
CA VAL A 36 -6.99 25.89 -3.74
C VAL A 36 -7.54 26.84 -2.68
N ALA A 37 -6.94 28.02 -2.53
CA ALA A 37 -7.32 29.03 -1.55
C ALA A 37 -7.35 30.45 -2.15
N THR A 38 -7.95 31.36 -1.38
CA THR A 38 -7.94 32.81 -1.57
C THR A 38 -7.57 33.47 -0.26
N LEU A 39 -7.02 34.68 -0.29
CA LEU A 39 -6.75 35.44 0.93
C LEU A 39 -8.05 36.01 1.49
N ARG A 40 -8.23 35.92 2.81
CA ARG A 40 -9.40 36.52 3.50
C ARG A 40 -9.39 38.03 3.46
N HIS A 41 -8.21 38.60 3.60
CA HIS A 41 -7.95 40.03 3.53
C HIS A 41 -6.80 40.24 2.55
N PRO A 42 -6.86 41.23 1.64
CA PRO A 42 -5.78 41.56 0.71
C PRO A 42 -4.61 42.28 1.43
N ASP A 43 -4.35 41.92 2.68
CA ASP A 43 -3.52 42.71 3.58
C ASP A 43 -2.04 42.56 3.21
N THR A 44 -1.45 43.66 2.76
CA THR A 44 -0.06 43.70 2.27
C THR A 44 0.96 43.58 3.40
N GLU A 45 0.55 43.66 4.66
CA GLU A 45 1.44 43.53 5.84
C GLU A 45 2.08 42.14 5.97
N LYS A 46 1.55 41.13 5.26
CA LYS A 46 2.10 39.75 5.24
C LYS A 46 3.29 39.58 4.29
N ILE A 47 3.59 40.62 3.51
CA ILE A 47 4.70 40.65 2.56
C ILE A 47 5.73 41.66 3.04
N THR A 48 6.95 41.19 3.28
CA THR A 48 8.06 42.03 3.70
C THR A 48 9.15 42.01 2.65
N GLU A 49 9.51 43.19 2.12
CA GLU A 49 10.68 43.31 1.25
C GLU A 49 11.96 43.05 2.05
N MET A 50 12.88 42.35 1.41
CA MET A 50 14.19 42.00 1.94
C MET A 50 15.24 42.25 0.86
N ASN A 51 16.50 42.43 1.27
CA ASN A 51 17.61 42.53 0.33
C ASN A 51 18.85 41.90 0.96
N GLU A 52 18.80 40.58 1.09
CA GLU A 52 19.83 39.80 1.78
C GLU A 52 20.34 38.69 0.86
N SER A 53 21.64 38.44 0.91
CA SER A 53 22.27 37.30 0.23
C SER A 53 22.77 36.32 1.28
N VAL A 54 22.32 35.08 1.22
CA VAL A 54 22.61 34.05 2.23
C VAL A 54 23.05 32.77 1.55
N THR A 55 24.13 32.19 2.05
CA THR A 55 24.52 30.80 1.75
C THR A 55 24.08 29.91 2.89
N GLU A 56 23.41 28.80 2.58
CA GLU A 56 23.02 27.81 3.57
C GLU A 56 23.48 26.41 3.17
N ASP A 57 23.83 25.62 4.18
CA ASP A 57 24.23 24.23 4.07
C ASP A 57 23.20 23.37 4.80
N ILE A 58 22.63 22.40 4.11
CA ILE A 58 21.61 21.50 4.64
C ILE A 58 22.13 20.07 4.53
N TYR A 59 22.15 19.36 5.65
CA TYR A 59 22.55 17.96 5.73
C TYR A 59 21.30 17.10 5.88
N SER A 60 21.07 16.22 4.91
CA SER A 60 19.86 15.41 4.79
C SER A 60 20.13 13.96 5.15
N GLN A 61 19.13 13.28 5.71
CA GLN A 61 19.30 11.90 6.17
C GLN A 61 19.35 10.89 5.03
N ASN A 62 18.76 11.23 3.88
CA ASN A 62 18.66 10.38 2.70
C ASN A 62 18.53 11.24 1.43
N GLU A 63 18.57 10.58 0.27
CA GLU A 63 18.44 11.23 -1.03
C GLU A 63 17.11 11.99 -1.19
N LEU A 64 16.00 11.43 -0.70
CA LEU A 64 14.66 12.03 -0.83
C LEU A 64 14.58 13.37 -0.07
N ASP A 65 15.08 13.38 1.18
CA ASP A 65 15.20 14.59 1.97
C ASP A 65 16.12 15.60 1.27
N ALA A 66 17.25 15.16 0.73
CA ALA A 66 18.18 16.01 -0.03
C ALA A 66 17.54 16.63 -1.28
N ARG A 67 16.71 15.86 -2.00
CA ARG A 67 16.00 16.31 -3.19
C ARG A 67 15.05 17.45 -2.86
N TYR A 68 14.26 17.33 -1.80
CA TYR A 68 13.34 18.38 -1.37
C TYR A 68 14.08 19.61 -0.83
N THR A 69 15.09 19.40 0.00
CA THR A 69 15.93 20.49 0.51
C THR A 69 16.75 21.15 -0.58
N GLY A 70 17.07 20.48 -1.69
CA GLY A 70 17.66 21.13 -2.86
C GLY A 70 16.72 22.13 -3.54
N LEU A 71 15.40 21.92 -3.43
CA LEU A 71 14.35 22.64 -4.15
C LEU A 71 13.73 23.83 -3.39
N GLY A 72 14.26 24.19 -2.24
CA GLY A 72 13.64 25.22 -1.39
C GLY A 72 12.78 24.66 -0.27
N TRP A 73 12.42 23.37 -0.30
CA TRP A 73 11.37 22.80 0.55
C TRP A 73 11.91 22.23 1.87
N PRO A 74 11.06 22.17 2.93
CA PRO A 74 11.38 21.39 4.11
C PRO A 74 11.54 19.90 3.75
N SER A 75 12.39 19.19 4.50
CA SER A 75 12.55 17.75 4.37
C SER A 75 11.20 17.05 4.54
N PRO A 76 10.83 16.09 3.68
CA PRO A 76 9.66 15.25 3.81
C PRO A 76 9.49 14.73 5.23
N SER A 77 10.55 14.20 5.85
CA SER A 77 10.58 13.73 7.24
C SER A 77 10.11 14.74 8.31
N ARG A 78 10.05 16.04 7.98
CA ARG A 78 9.63 17.14 8.87
C ARG A 78 8.32 17.80 8.45
N LEU A 79 7.65 17.28 7.42
CA LEU A 79 6.37 17.81 6.98
C LEU A 79 5.24 17.41 7.94
N PRO A 80 4.20 18.24 8.08
CA PRO A 80 3.04 17.90 8.91
C PRO A 80 2.33 16.68 8.36
N SER A 81 1.79 15.86 9.27
CA SER A 81 0.97 14.70 8.96
C SER A 81 -0.30 15.13 8.22
N LYS A 82 -0.64 14.44 7.14
CA LYS A 82 -1.86 14.68 6.35
C LYS A 82 -2.92 13.61 6.65
N PRO A 83 -4.22 13.89 6.37
CA PRO A 83 -5.23 12.84 6.44
C PRO A 83 -4.88 11.69 5.48
N GLY A 84 -4.72 10.48 6.04
CA GLY A 84 -4.24 9.30 5.31
C GLY A 84 -2.75 9.02 5.47
N ASP A 85 -1.97 9.94 6.04
CA ASP A 85 -0.60 9.67 6.51
C ASP A 85 -0.67 8.88 7.82
N VAL A 86 -0.84 7.57 7.71
CA VAL A 86 -0.28 6.67 8.72
C VAL A 86 1.20 6.60 8.32
N SER A 87 2.10 7.23 9.09
CA SER A 87 3.58 7.22 8.93
C SER A 87 4.12 6.96 7.51
N THR A 88 3.90 7.89 6.58
CA THR A 88 4.40 7.82 5.19
C THR A 88 5.89 8.10 5.05
N LEU A 89 6.61 8.42 6.13
CA LEU A 89 8.03 8.78 6.08
C LEU A 89 8.81 7.84 6.98
N GLY A 90 9.36 6.80 6.35
CA GLY A 90 10.16 5.80 7.03
C GLY A 90 11.36 6.44 7.71
N VAL A 91 11.64 5.95 8.92
CA VAL A 91 13.01 5.79 9.39
C VAL A 91 13.66 4.82 8.40
N HIS A 92 14.29 5.35 7.35
CA HIS A 92 15.15 4.54 6.50
C HIS A 92 16.31 4.05 7.36
N SER A 93 16.48 2.72 7.40
CA SER A 93 17.63 2.09 8.00
C SER A 93 18.90 2.66 7.36
N ALA A 94 19.82 3.13 8.19
CA ALA A 94 21.12 3.63 7.79
C ALA A 94 21.98 2.49 7.22
N LEU A 95 21.74 2.15 5.95
CA LEU A 95 22.62 1.28 5.17
C LEU A 95 23.16 2.07 3.99
N GLY A 96 24.08 2.97 4.34
CA GLY A 96 24.87 3.78 3.44
C GLY A 96 25.58 4.87 4.23
N THR A 97 26.90 4.77 4.36
CA THR A 97 27.77 5.75 5.06
C THR A 97 27.90 7.10 4.33
N GLU A 98 27.06 7.39 3.34
CA GLU A 98 27.13 8.61 2.54
C GLU A 98 26.31 9.74 3.17
N THR A 99 26.96 10.85 3.48
CA THR A 99 26.29 12.05 4.03
C THR A 99 25.71 12.86 2.87
N TRP A 100 24.39 12.90 2.75
CA TRP A 100 23.70 13.72 1.76
C TRP A 100 23.70 15.19 2.18
N ALA A 101 24.03 16.09 1.25
CA ALA A 101 24.08 17.50 1.52
C ALA A 101 23.63 18.36 0.33
N SER A 102 22.98 19.48 0.65
CA SER A 102 22.60 20.54 -0.28
C SER A 102 23.22 21.86 0.18
N ARG A 103 23.96 22.53 -0.71
CA ARG A 103 24.42 23.91 -0.51
C ARG A 103 23.65 24.82 -1.43
N ARG A 104 23.10 25.91 -0.89
CA ARG A 104 22.32 26.89 -1.67
C ARG A 104 22.81 28.31 -1.39
N PHE A 105 23.06 29.06 -2.45
CA PHE A 105 23.20 30.51 -2.39
C PHE A 105 21.89 31.15 -2.81
N MET A 106 21.36 32.06 -2.00
CA MET A 106 20.07 32.71 -2.21
C MET A 106 20.23 34.22 -2.16
N VAL A 107 19.63 34.90 -3.13
CA VAL A 107 19.37 36.35 -3.12
C VAL A 107 17.90 36.54 -2.76
N GLN A 108 17.65 36.94 -1.52
CA GLN A 108 16.32 37.06 -0.94
C GLN A 108 15.77 38.46 -1.16
N ARG A 109 14.55 38.55 -1.71
CA ARG A 109 13.93 39.81 -2.12
C ARG A 109 12.63 40.09 -1.39
N VAL A 110 11.86 39.04 -1.12
CA VAL A 110 10.57 39.16 -0.47
C VAL A 110 10.36 37.95 0.43
N THR A 111 9.85 38.19 1.63
CA THR A 111 9.32 37.12 2.49
C THR A 111 7.81 37.28 2.58
N ILE A 112 7.11 36.15 2.47
CA ILE A 112 5.66 36.04 2.56
C ILE A 112 5.37 35.15 3.77
N ASN A 113 4.64 35.68 4.76
CA ASN A 113 4.30 34.98 6.00
C ASN A 113 2.78 34.89 6.14
N LEU A 114 2.22 33.73 5.79
CA LEU A 114 0.80 33.44 5.91
C LEU A 114 0.53 32.50 7.09
N SER A 115 -0.66 32.60 7.64
CA SER A 115 -1.21 31.59 8.53
C SER A 115 -2.42 30.89 7.88
N PRO A 116 -2.82 29.69 8.33
CA PRO A 116 -4.03 29.03 7.81
C PRO A 116 -5.27 29.92 7.92
N GLU A 117 -5.34 30.74 8.95
CA GLU A 117 -6.45 31.66 9.23
C GLU A 117 -6.51 32.81 8.22
N ASP A 118 -5.39 33.17 7.59
CA ASP A 118 -5.34 34.18 6.53
C ASP A 118 -5.96 33.66 5.21
N LEU A 119 -6.19 32.34 5.11
CA LEU A 119 -6.69 31.67 3.92
C LEU A 119 -8.17 31.31 4.02
N ARG A 120 -8.85 31.33 2.88
CA ARG A 120 -10.18 30.79 2.66
C ARG A 120 -10.15 29.82 1.48
N PRO A 121 -10.63 28.59 1.63
CA PRO A 121 -10.66 27.62 0.54
C PRO A 121 -11.60 28.12 -0.57
N VAL A 122 -11.24 27.87 -1.82
CA VAL A 122 -12.14 28.18 -2.94
C VAL A 122 -13.37 27.28 -2.90
N GLU A 123 -14.52 27.81 -3.30
CA GLU A 123 -15.81 27.10 -3.24
C GLU A 123 -15.76 25.77 -4.01
N ALA A 124 -15.19 25.77 -5.21
CA ALA A 124 -15.02 24.57 -6.03
C ALA A 124 -14.18 23.45 -5.36
N PHE A 125 -13.24 23.81 -4.47
CA PHE A 125 -12.49 22.82 -3.70
C PHE A 125 -13.36 22.24 -2.57
N VAL A 126 -14.10 23.10 -1.86
CA VAL A 126 -15.02 22.69 -0.80
C VAL A 126 -16.10 21.74 -1.35
N GLU A 127 -16.73 22.11 -2.46
CA GLU A 127 -17.73 21.28 -3.14
C GLU A 127 -17.15 19.92 -3.56
N ALA A 128 -15.92 19.88 -4.06
CA ALA A 128 -15.27 18.63 -4.44
C ALA A 128 -15.04 17.71 -3.23
N VAL A 129 -14.63 18.27 -2.09
CA VAL A 129 -14.48 17.52 -0.83
C VAL A 129 -15.84 17.03 -0.32
N GLU A 130 -16.88 17.86 -0.36
CA GLU A 130 -18.25 17.47 0.04
C GLU A 130 -18.83 16.36 -0.84
N ALA A 131 -18.65 16.47 -2.16
CA ALA A 131 -19.06 15.45 -3.11
C ALA A 131 -18.32 14.12 -2.89
N ALA A 132 -17.03 14.18 -2.54
CA ALA A 132 -16.25 13.00 -2.17
C ALA A 132 -16.75 12.37 -0.86
N LEU A 133 -17.09 13.17 0.15
CA LEU A 133 -17.65 12.68 1.41
C LEU A 133 -19.11 12.22 1.32
N SER A 134 -19.78 12.47 0.19
CA SER A 134 -21.17 12.07 -0.07
C SER A 134 -21.27 10.73 -0.81
N GLN A 135 -20.15 10.06 -1.10
CA GLN A 135 -20.18 8.70 -1.67
C GLN A 135 -20.79 7.69 -0.70
N GLU A 136 -21.37 6.62 -1.25
CA GLU A 136 -22.22 5.66 -0.52
C GLU A 136 -21.48 4.92 0.60
N ASP A 137 -20.19 4.62 0.39
CA ASP A 137 -19.37 3.84 1.31
C ASP A 137 -18.01 4.50 1.56
N ASN A 138 -17.36 4.15 2.68
CA ASN A 138 -16.10 4.75 3.10
C ASN A 138 -14.96 4.56 2.09
N VAL A 139 -14.93 3.44 1.33
CA VAL A 139 -13.89 3.18 0.33
C VAL A 139 -14.05 4.14 -0.85
N SER A 140 -15.27 4.29 -1.34
CA SER A 140 -15.61 5.24 -2.39
C SER A 140 -15.32 6.68 -1.94
N GLN A 141 -15.61 7.02 -0.68
CA GLN A 141 -15.28 8.34 -0.11
C GLN A 141 -13.76 8.58 -0.09
N ILE A 142 -12.97 7.60 0.38
CA ILE A 142 -11.49 7.70 0.41
C ILE A 142 -10.92 7.87 -0.99
N ARG A 143 -11.35 7.02 -1.95
CA ARG A 143 -10.87 7.10 -3.33
C ARG A 143 -11.22 8.43 -3.99
N ALA A 144 -12.44 8.92 -3.75
CA ALA A 144 -12.86 10.23 -4.24
C ALA A 144 -12.02 11.36 -3.64
N LEU A 145 -11.72 11.32 -2.34
CA LEU A 145 -10.85 12.30 -1.68
C LEU A 145 -9.41 12.24 -2.19
N GLN A 146 -8.84 11.05 -2.41
CA GLN A 146 -7.52 10.90 -3.03
C GLN A 146 -7.48 11.56 -4.41
N LYS A 147 -8.54 11.42 -5.22
CA LYS A 147 -8.66 12.10 -6.52
C LYS A 147 -8.75 13.62 -6.36
N VAL A 148 -9.45 14.11 -5.33
CA VAL A 148 -9.48 15.54 -4.99
C VAL A 148 -8.06 16.02 -4.68
N PHE A 149 -7.32 15.35 -3.80
CA PHE A 149 -5.95 15.75 -3.45
C PHE A 149 -4.98 15.65 -4.63
N ALA A 150 -5.12 14.64 -5.49
CA ALA A 150 -4.33 14.57 -6.73
C ALA A 150 -4.63 15.72 -7.71
N THR A 151 -5.83 16.32 -7.64
CA THR A 151 -6.27 17.41 -8.53
C THR A 151 -5.93 18.80 -7.95
N TRP A 152 -6.08 18.97 -6.64
CA TRP A 152 -5.95 20.25 -5.96
C TRP A 152 -4.63 20.42 -5.22
N GLY A 153 -3.88 19.33 -5.01
CA GLY A 153 -2.67 19.28 -4.20
C GLY A 153 -2.93 18.64 -2.84
N GLU A 154 -1.87 18.44 -2.07
CA GLU A 154 -1.93 17.84 -0.73
C GLU A 154 -1.60 18.85 0.37
N VAL A 155 -0.71 19.79 0.07
CA VAL A 155 -0.27 20.84 0.99
C VAL A 155 -0.33 22.21 0.34
N ILE A 156 -0.34 23.27 1.16
CA ILE A 156 -0.20 24.66 0.71
C ILE A 156 0.97 25.32 1.45
N PRO A 157 1.89 26.01 0.75
CA PRO A 157 2.97 26.74 1.39
C PRO A 157 2.44 28.00 2.07
N LEU A 158 2.91 28.27 3.29
CA LEU A 158 2.46 29.42 4.09
C LEU A 158 3.57 30.44 4.31
N ASN A 159 4.77 29.97 4.68
CA ASN A 159 5.91 30.84 4.93
C ASN A 159 6.97 30.57 3.87
N MET A 160 7.30 31.59 3.08
CA MET A 160 8.17 31.44 1.93
C MET A 160 8.99 32.70 1.64
N VAL A 161 10.09 32.49 0.93
CA VAL A 161 10.98 33.55 0.45
C VAL A 161 11.01 33.49 -1.06
N ALA A 162 10.84 34.64 -1.69
CA ALA A 162 10.99 34.83 -3.12
C ALA A 162 12.24 35.65 -3.46
N GLY A 163 12.84 35.32 -4.59
CA GLY A 163 14.08 35.92 -5.08
C GLY A 163 14.72 35.05 -6.14
N ALA A 164 16.04 34.85 -6.03
CA ALA A 164 16.79 33.96 -6.90
C ALA A 164 17.76 33.06 -6.11
N SER A 165 18.04 31.84 -6.59
CA SER A 165 18.91 30.89 -5.90
C SER A 165 19.71 30.00 -6.86
N LEU A 166 20.92 29.65 -6.42
CA LEU A 166 21.78 28.62 -7.00
C LEU A 166 21.94 27.48 -5.99
N ALA A 167 21.71 26.24 -6.41
CA ALA A 167 21.76 25.08 -5.53
C ALA A 167 22.56 23.92 -6.15
N ALA A 168 23.35 23.25 -5.30
CA ALA A 168 24.02 22.00 -5.61
C ALA A 168 23.65 20.96 -4.57
N THR A 169 23.27 19.75 -5.01
CA THR A 169 22.88 18.64 -4.11
C THR A 169 23.61 17.35 -4.49
N GLY A 170 24.11 16.64 -3.48
CA GLY A 170 25.00 15.51 -3.69
C GLY A 170 25.43 14.86 -2.39
N THR A 171 26.53 14.11 -2.44
CA THR A 171 27.11 13.42 -1.28
C THR A 171 28.44 14.05 -0.90
N LEU A 172 28.67 14.18 0.40
CA LEU A 172 29.88 14.79 0.96
C LEU A 172 30.86 13.70 1.43
N ASN A 173 32.11 13.80 0.98
CA ASN A 173 33.22 13.00 1.50
C ASN A 173 33.89 13.78 2.65
N GLY A 174 33.19 13.89 3.80
CA GLY A 174 33.62 14.68 4.96
C GLY A 174 32.45 15.02 5.90
N THR A 175 32.67 15.83 6.93
CA THR A 175 31.63 16.24 7.90
C THR A 175 31.04 17.63 7.65
N VAL A 176 31.75 18.51 6.94
CA VAL A 176 31.33 19.90 6.66
C VAL A 176 31.81 20.31 5.27
N PHE A 177 31.04 21.12 4.56
CA PHE A 177 31.49 21.75 3.33
C PHE A 177 32.70 22.69 3.56
N PRO A 178 33.67 22.76 2.64
CA PRO A 178 34.76 23.72 2.75
C PRO A 178 34.24 25.17 2.69
N ASN A 179 34.87 26.06 3.47
CA ASN A 179 34.64 27.50 3.39
C ASN A 179 35.01 27.98 1.97
N SER A 180 34.11 28.74 1.34
CA SER A 180 34.37 29.34 0.02
C SER A 180 35.61 30.23 0.10
N SER A 181 36.71 29.82 -0.53
CA SER A 181 37.88 30.68 -0.71
C SER A 181 37.63 31.68 -1.83
N SER A 182 38.09 32.90 -1.61
CA SER A 182 37.95 34.06 -2.50
C SER A 182 38.50 33.81 -3.91
N SER A 183 37.65 34.10 -4.89
CA SER A 183 37.88 34.58 -6.27
C SER A 183 39.22 34.27 -6.96
N SER A 184 39.16 33.52 -8.07
CA SER A 184 40.00 33.80 -9.24
C SER A 184 39.12 34.40 -10.35
N ASN A 185 39.23 35.72 -10.54
CA ASN A 185 38.70 36.39 -11.73
C ASN A 185 39.67 36.09 -12.89
N ASN A 186 39.39 35.06 -13.67
CA ASN A 186 39.97 34.95 -15.01
C ASN A 186 38.83 35.10 -16.03
N PRO A 187 38.88 36.10 -16.92
CA PRO A 187 37.95 36.18 -18.03
C PRO A 187 38.35 35.08 -19.03
N VAL A 188 37.53 34.04 -19.15
CA VAL A 188 37.65 33.10 -20.28
C VAL A 188 36.85 33.72 -21.42
N GLY A 189 37.55 34.17 -22.46
CA GLY A 189 36.96 34.82 -23.62
C GLY A 189 35.95 33.96 -24.38
N GLU A 190 35.05 34.64 -25.11
CA GLU A 190 34.14 34.17 -26.18
C GLU A 190 33.44 32.80 -26.04
N ARG A 191 33.38 32.22 -24.84
CA ARG A 191 32.61 31.01 -24.54
C ARG A 191 31.51 31.32 -23.55
N SER A 192 30.31 30.86 -23.85
CA SER A 192 29.17 30.84 -22.92
C SER A 192 29.59 30.21 -21.59
N TYR A 193 29.17 30.79 -20.48
CA TYR A 193 29.48 30.27 -19.15
C TYR A 193 28.80 28.91 -18.94
N ASN A 194 29.52 27.96 -18.33
CA ASN A 194 28.95 26.66 -17.94
C ASN A 194 28.36 26.75 -16.54
N LEU A 195 27.09 26.33 -16.37
CA LEU A 195 26.40 26.35 -15.08
C LEU A 195 27.14 25.58 -13.98
N ASN A 196 27.71 24.42 -14.32
CA ASN A 196 28.43 23.61 -13.33
C ASN A 196 29.70 24.30 -12.86
N ASP A 197 30.41 25.00 -13.74
CA ASP A 197 31.63 25.74 -13.39
C ASP A 197 31.31 26.95 -12.51
N ILE A 198 30.24 27.69 -12.83
CA ILE A 198 29.76 28.81 -11.99
C ILE A 198 29.41 28.29 -10.60
N VAL A 199 28.64 27.21 -10.51
CA VAL A 199 28.21 26.66 -9.23
C VAL A 199 29.38 26.07 -8.45
N ASP A 200 30.31 25.39 -9.11
CA ASP A 200 31.50 24.85 -8.46
C ASP A 200 32.40 25.95 -7.90
N GLN A 201 32.57 27.05 -8.64
CA GLN A 201 33.34 28.20 -8.20
C GLN A 201 32.66 28.95 -7.04
N ARG A 202 31.34 29.14 -7.12
CA ARG A 202 30.60 30.00 -6.16
C ARG A 202 30.11 29.26 -4.92
N LEU A 203 29.75 27.99 -5.04
CA LEU A 203 29.36 27.16 -3.90
C LEU A 203 30.53 26.36 -3.31
N GLY A 204 31.69 26.35 -3.96
CA GLY A 204 32.87 25.66 -3.44
C GLY A 204 32.69 24.13 -3.37
N THR A 205 32.03 23.55 -4.37
CA THR A 205 31.69 22.12 -4.44
C THR A 205 32.80 21.25 -5.03
N VAL A 206 34.02 21.76 -5.16
CA VAL A 206 35.15 21.05 -5.78
C VAL A 206 35.85 20.13 -4.75
N ARG A 207 36.28 18.94 -5.20
CA ARG A 207 37.04 17.88 -4.46
C ARG A 207 36.29 17.06 -3.40
N ASN A 208 35.55 17.68 -2.47
CA ASN A 208 34.95 16.97 -1.33
C ASN A 208 33.45 16.71 -1.46
N PHE A 209 32.86 17.08 -2.59
CA PHE A 209 31.43 16.96 -2.85
C PHE A 209 31.20 16.28 -4.21
N ALA A 210 30.52 15.15 -4.19
CA ALA A 210 30.09 14.46 -5.39
C ALA A 210 28.67 14.90 -5.71
N LYS A 211 28.50 15.74 -6.75
CA LYS A 211 27.17 16.11 -7.27
C LYS A 211 26.44 14.84 -7.72
N ARG A 212 25.31 14.54 -7.08
CA ARG A 212 24.45 13.38 -7.41
C ARG A 212 23.14 13.79 -8.08
N LEU A 213 22.67 15.00 -7.79
CA LEU A 213 21.46 15.58 -8.39
C LEU A 213 21.85 16.76 -9.29
N GLU A 214 20.92 17.13 -10.18
CA GLU A 214 21.10 18.26 -11.09
C GLU A 214 21.29 19.58 -10.32
N THR A 215 22.27 20.37 -10.77
CA THR A 215 22.48 21.74 -10.35
C THR A 215 21.27 22.60 -10.72
N ARG A 216 20.75 23.40 -9.78
CA ARG A 216 19.54 24.19 -10.00
C ARG A 216 19.78 25.69 -9.91
N VAL A 217 19.15 26.41 -10.83
CA VAL A 217 18.97 27.86 -10.82
C VAL A 217 17.47 28.12 -10.73
N GLN A 218 17.04 28.96 -9.80
CA GLN A 218 15.63 29.31 -9.62
C GLN A 218 15.51 30.82 -9.42
N GLY A 219 14.70 31.47 -10.24
CA GLY A 219 14.61 32.94 -10.25
C GLY A 219 15.84 33.63 -10.87
N GLY A 220 15.68 34.91 -11.18
CA GLY A 220 16.63 35.64 -12.03
C GLY A 220 16.57 35.19 -13.49
N SER A 221 17.37 35.82 -14.37
CA SER A 221 17.46 35.40 -15.77
C SER A 221 18.55 34.35 -15.96
N SER A 222 18.16 33.09 -16.16
CA SER A 222 19.10 32.00 -16.45
C SER A 222 19.88 32.25 -17.75
N GLU A 223 19.31 32.98 -18.70
CA GLU A 223 20.00 33.40 -19.93
C GLU A 223 21.13 34.38 -19.61
N VAL A 224 20.88 35.39 -18.75
CA VAL A 224 21.91 36.34 -18.30
C VAL A 224 23.01 35.60 -17.54
N LEU A 225 22.67 34.62 -16.70
CA LEU A 225 23.66 33.83 -15.97
C LEU A 225 24.61 33.07 -16.91
N LEU A 226 24.08 32.47 -17.98
CA LEU A 226 24.85 31.65 -18.91
C LEU A 226 25.60 32.48 -19.98
N ASN A 227 25.09 33.67 -20.33
CA ASN A 227 25.66 34.51 -21.38
C ASN A 227 26.58 35.61 -20.83
N GLU A 228 26.24 36.20 -19.68
CA GLU A 228 26.90 37.38 -19.11
C GLU A 228 27.56 37.11 -17.74
N GLY A 229 27.24 35.96 -17.13
CA GLY A 229 27.90 35.46 -15.93
C GLY A 229 27.23 35.86 -14.62
N TYR A 230 27.84 35.44 -13.51
CA TYR A 230 27.26 35.52 -12.16
C TYR A 230 26.95 36.94 -11.68
N GLU A 231 27.86 37.90 -11.88
CA GLU A 231 27.65 39.29 -11.40
C GLU A 231 26.52 39.98 -12.18
N ALA A 232 26.43 39.75 -13.49
CA ALA A 232 25.33 40.24 -14.31
C ALA A 232 23.99 39.62 -13.90
N TRP A 233 23.98 38.31 -13.57
CA TRP A 233 22.80 37.64 -13.03
C TRP A 233 22.35 38.25 -11.70
N LEU A 234 23.26 38.53 -10.76
CA LEU A 234 22.93 39.19 -9.49
C LEU A 234 22.26 40.56 -9.70
N ASN A 235 22.80 41.36 -10.60
CA ASN A 235 22.23 42.67 -10.95
C ASN A 235 20.83 42.51 -11.57
N SER A 236 20.65 41.53 -12.46
CA SER A 236 19.35 41.24 -13.07
C SER A 236 18.26 40.89 -12.05
N VAL A 237 18.64 40.23 -10.94
CA VAL A 237 17.71 39.89 -9.85
C VAL A 237 17.29 41.14 -9.07
N ALA A 238 18.17 42.13 -8.93
CA ALA A 238 17.84 43.40 -8.27
C ALA A 238 16.92 44.26 -9.14
N GLU A 239 17.20 44.33 -10.45
CA GLU A 239 16.56 45.25 -11.38
C GLU A 239 15.22 44.73 -11.92
N ASN A 240 14.98 43.41 -11.88
CA ASN A 240 13.80 42.80 -12.47
C ASN A 240 12.99 41.95 -11.46
N PRO A 241 12.02 42.55 -10.74
CA PRO A 241 11.12 41.81 -9.85
C PRO A 241 10.27 40.73 -10.53
N ALA A 242 10.07 40.79 -11.85
CA ALA A 242 9.34 39.74 -12.58
C ALA A 242 10.14 38.43 -12.69
N SER A 243 11.45 38.49 -12.46
CA SER A 243 12.32 37.31 -12.44
C SER A 243 12.30 36.57 -11.10
N TRP A 244 11.70 37.14 -10.05
CA TRP A 244 11.67 36.50 -8.73
C TRP A 244 10.81 35.24 -8.75
N ARG A 245 11.27 34.20 -8.07
CA ARG A 245 10.54 32.95 -7.85
C ARG A 245 10.60 32.58 -6.38
N VAL A 246 9.68 31.75 -5.90
CA VAL A 246 9.78 31.17 -4.55
C VAL A 246 11.03 30.31 -4.51
N ILE A 247 12.00 30.63 -3.67
CA ILE A 247 13.30 29.95 -3.57
C ILE A 247 13.45 29.17 -2.25
N LYS A 248 12.62 29.47 -1.25
CA LYS A 248 12.62 28.78 0.03
C LYS A 248 11.23 28.75 0.64
N ILE A 249 10.86 27.63 1.24
CA ILE A 249 9.60 27.42 1.96
C ILE A 249 9.98 26.93 3.36
N TYR A 250 9.53 27.67 4.37
CA TYR A 250 9.76 27.35 5.78
C TYR A 250 8.65 26.48 6.37
N ARG A 251 7.40 26.74 5.96
CA ARG A 251 6.22 26.09 6.54
C ARG A 251 5.21 25.77 5.45
N VAL A 252 4.67 24.57 5.55
CA VAL A 252 3.52 24.11 4.76
C VAL A 252 2.47 23.56 5.72
N VAL A 253 1.22 23.51 5.28
CA VAL A 253 0.15 22.82 5.99
C VAL A 253 -0.64 21.94 5.01
N PRO A 254 -1.28 20.86 5.46
CA PRO A 254 -2.22 20.11 4.64
C PRO A 254 -3.32 21.03 4.11
N ILE A 255 -3.77 20.84 2.86
CA ILE A 255 -4.88 21.66 2.33
C ILE A 255 -6.21 21.39 3.04
N THR A 256 -6.28 20.38 3.90
CA THR A 256 -7.42 20.14 4.79
C THR A 256 -7.45 21.11 5.97
N ASP A 257 -6.32 21.72 6.34
CA ASP A 257 -6.25 22.67 7.46
C ASP A 257 -6.92 24.01 7.14
N ILE A 258 -7.13 24.32 5.85
CA ILE A 258 -7.87 25.50 5.41
C ILE A 258 -9.38 25.23 5.28
N LEU A 259 -9.85 23.98 5.42
CA LEU A 259 -11.28 23.66 5.44
C LEU A 259 -11.92 24.10 6.77
N GLY A 260 -13.24 24.29 6.77
CA GLY A 260 -13.97 24.51 8.02
C GLY A 260 -13.92 23.27 8.94
N ASP A 261 -13.89 23.50 10.25
CA ASP A 261 -13.66 22.47 11.28
C ASP A 261 -14.50 21.21 11.09
N LYS A 262 -15.78 21.37 10.73
CA LYS A 262 -16.71 20.25 10.50
C LYS A 262 -16.29 19.35 9.34
N LEU A 263 -15.87 19.94 8.22
CA LEU A 263 -15.42 19.17 7.05
C LEU A 263 -14.07 18.55 7.31
N ARG A 264 -13.14 19.31 7.91
CA ARG A 264 -11.83 18.82 8.33
C ARG A 264 -11.96 17.58 9.23
N ALA A 265 -12.75 17.67 10.30
CA ALA A 265 -12.96 16.57 11.24
C ALA A 265 -13.56 15.34 10.55
N ARG A 266 -14.47 15.53 9.59
CA ARG A 266 -15.08 14.42 8.84
C ARG A 266 -14.09 13.74 7.89
N VAL A 267 -13.22 14.50 7.24
CA VAL A 267 -12.10 13.97 6.44
C VAL A 267 -11.14 13.18 7.35
N GLU A 268 -10.69 13.78 8.45
CA GLU A 268 -9.78 13.13 9.41
C GLU A 268 -10.39 11.83 9.96
N GLN A 269 -11.64 11.84 10.40
CA GLN A 269 -12.33 10.67 10.94
C GLN A 269 -12.43 9.53 9.92
N LEU A 270 -12.69 9.85 8.66
CA LEU A 270 -12.76 8.86 7.58
C LEU A 270 -11.42 8.14 7.42
N PHE A 271 -10.32 8.88 7.38
CA PHE A 271 -8.97 8.32 7.26
C PHE A 271 -8.51 7.59 8.53
N THR A 272 -8.84 8.08 9.73
CA THR A 272 -8.44 7.42 10.99
C THR A 272 -9.17 6.11 11.24
N ASN A 273 -10.46 6.02 10.90
CA ASN A 273 -11.29 4.86 11.27
C ASN A 273 -11.45 3.82 10.16
N SER A 274 -11.20 4.17 8.89
CA SER A 274 -11.66 3.33 7.77
C SER A 274 -10.54 2.75 6.92
N LEU A 275 -9.29 3.23 7.00
CA LEU A 275 -8.22 2.83 6.08
C LEU A 275 -7.73 1.40 6.26
N VAL A 276 -7.94 0.81 7.44
CA VAL A 276 -7.34 -0.48 7.80
C VAL A 276 -8.39 -1.41 8.40
N TYR A 277 -8.55 -2.57 7.80
CA TYR A 277 -9.31 -3.70 8.32
C TYR A 277 -8.34 -4.74 8.88
N ARG A 278 -8.55 -5.22 10.10
CA ARG A 278 -7.73 -6.28 10.70
C ARG A 278 -8.55 -7.56 10.80
N SER A 279 -7.97 -8.66 10.34
CA SER A 279 -8.61 -9.97 10.50
C SER A 279 -8.69 -10.41 11.95
N PRO A 280 -9.49 -11.44 12.28
CA PRO A 280 -9.27 -12.21 13.51
C PRO A 280 -7.84 -12.76 13.57
N SER A 281 -7.31 -12.95 14.78
CA SER A 281 -5.98 -13.55 14.99
C SER A 281 -6.05 -15.07 14.86
N VAL A 282 -5.03 -15.66 14.25
CA VAL A 282 -4.85 -17.10 14.09
C VAL A 282 -3.62 -17.54 14.88
N GLY A 283 -3.71 -18.65 15.63
CA GLY A 283 -2.64 -19.13 16.50
C GLY A 283 -2.82 -18.73 17.97
N SER A 284 -1.79 -18.93 18.78
CA SER A 284 -1.91 -18.79 20.24
C SER A 284 -1.99 -17.33 20.71
N PRO A 285 -2.83 -17.01 21.72
CA PRO A 285 -3.15 -15.64 22.13
C PRO A 285 -2.07 -14.94 22.98
N HIS A 286 -0.79 -15.19 22.69
CA HIS A 286 0.30 -14.43 23.30
C HIS A 286 0.21 -12.96 22.84
N GLY A 287 0.57 -12.00 23.70
CA GLY A 287 0.56 -10.58 23.35
C GLY A 287 1.34 -10.29 22.06
N TYR A 288 0.92 -9.29 21.29
CA TYR A 288 1.52 -8.97 20.00
C TYR A 288 3.00 -8.56 20.16
N GLY A 289 3.89 -9.31 19.51
CA GLY A 289 5.33 -9.04 19.44
C GLY A 289 5.72 -8.15 18.25
N PHE A 290 4.90 -8.06 17.20
CA PHE A 290 5.09 -7.13 16.09
C PHE A 290 3.77 -6.61 15.52
N GLU A 291 3.81 -5.40 14.96
CA GLU A 291 2.65 -4.68 14.43
C GLU A 291 2.90 -4.11 13.02
N GLY A 292 2.16 -4.61 12.04
CA GLY A 292 2.33 -4.28 10.63
C GLY A 292 1.81 -2.89 10.22
N VAL A 293 1.02 -2.20 11.06
CA VAL A 293 0.48 -0.85 10.74
C VAL A 293 1.49 0.27 10.99
N THR A 294 2.58 0.00 11.73
CA THR A 294 3.56 1.03 12.14
C THR A 294 4.24 1.76 10.98
N ASN A 295 4.21 1.19 9.78
CA ASN A 295 4.93 1.67 8.58
C ASN A 295 4.04 2.36 7.55
N GLY A 296 2.80 2.64 7.94
CA GLY A 296 1.87 3.38 7.11
C GLY A 296 1.19 2.58 6.02
N LEU A 297 0.61 3.29 5.03
CA LEU A 297 -0.08 2.71 3.87
C LEU A 297 0.87 2.39 2.71
N ARG A 298 2.06 1.83 3.00
CA ARG A 298 3.02 1.48 1.96
C ARG A 298 2.61 0.20 1.23
N THR A 299 2.93 0.12 -0.06
CA THR A 299 2.72 -1.10 -0.85
C THR A 299 3.80 -2.11 -0.54
N ILE A 300 3.42 -3.37 -0.31
CA ILE A 300 4.34 -4.49 -0.14
C ILE A 300 5.00 -4.78 -1.50
N GLU A 301 6.33 -4.80 -1.52
CA GLU A 301 7.14 -5.18 -2.69
C GLU A 301 7.55 -6.66 -2.63
N LYS A 302 7.82 -7.16 -1.42
CA LYS A 302 8.32 -8.51 -1.20
C LYS A 302 7.96 -9.04 0.18
N ILE A 303 7.64 -10.33 0.27
CA ILE A 303 7.50 -11.07 1.54
C ILE A 303 8.52 -12.21 1.53
N THR A 304 9.33 -12.32 2.59
CA THR A 304 10.23 -13.43 2.81
C THR A 304 9.69 -14.30 3.93
N VAL A 305 9.63 -15.61 3.73
CA VAL A 305 9.15 -16.58 4.73
C VAL A 305 10.28 -17.55 5.05
N TRP A 306 10.67 -17.62 6.32
CA TRP A 306 11.52 -18.68 6.85
C TRP A 306 10.64 -19.78 7.39
N PHE A 307 10.89 -21.01 6.97
CA PHE A 307 10.06 -22.15 7.35
C PHE A 307 10.90 -23.42 7.46
N SER A 308 10.31 -24.42 8.09
CA SER A 308 10.80 -25.80 8.12
C SER A 308 9.65 -26.73 7.80
N ASP A 309 9.90 -28.02 7.65
CA ASP A 309 8.86 -29.03 7.36
C ASP A 309 7.71 -29.10 8.37
N THR A 310 7.75 -28.35 9.48
CA THR A 310 6.74 -28.42 10.56
C THR A 310 6.14 -27.08 10.99
N ARG A 311 6.75 -25.96 10.61
CA ARG A 311 6.37 -24.65 11.13
C ARG A 311 6.94 -23.50 10.31
N ILE A 312 6.25 -22.37 10.41
CA ILE A 312 6.76 -21.06 10.01
C ILE A 312 7.67 -20.53 11.11
N ARG A 313 8.94 -20.32 10.76
CA ARG A 313 10.00 -19.90 11.67
C ARG A 313 10.04 -18.38 11.82
N ASP A 314 9.90 -17.65 10.71
CA ASP A 314 9.94 -16.19 10.70
C ASP A 314 9.35 -15.61 9.41
N ILE A 315 9.07 -14.31 9.40
CA ILE A 315 8.57 -13.56 8.23
C ILE A 315 9.22 -12.18 8.19
N SER A 316 9.60 -11.71 7.00
CA SER A 316 9.93 -10.30 6.74
C SER A 316 9.08 -9.74 5.59
N ILE A 317 8.79 -8.44 5.65
CA ILE A 317 8.04 -7.71 4.63
C ILE A 317 8.87 -6.51 4.21
N ARG A 318 9.18 -6.44 2.91
CA ARG A 318 9.80 -5.27 2.29
C ARG A 318 8.75 -4.49 1.51
N TYR A 319 8.73 -3.19 1.74
CA TYR A 319 7.83 -2.24 1.11
C TYR A 319 8.53 -1.46 0.00
N VAL A 320 7.73 -0.96 -0.93
CA VAL A 320 8.19 -0.01 -1.96
C VAL A 320 8.87 1.18 -1.28
N GLY A 321 10.06 1.52 -1.79
CA GLY A 321 10.96 2.50 -1.17
C GLY A 321 12.01 1.87 -0.24
N GLY A 322 12.10 0.54 -0.17
CA GLY A 322 13.20 -0.17 0.48
C GLY A 322 13.09 -0.31 2.00
N LEU A 323 11.95 0.08 2.60
CA LEU A 323 11.69 -0.17 4.01
C LEU A 323 11.42 -1.66 4.24
N GLU A 324 12.08 -2.28 5.22
CA GLU A 324 11.87 -3.68 5.55
C GLU A 324 11.55 -3.85 7.04
N VAL A 325 10.56 -4.69 7.33
CA VAL A 325 10.21 -5.12 8.70
C VAL A 325 10.37 -6.61 8.85
N GLY A 326 10.72 -7.03 10.07
CA GLY A 326 11.25 -8.36 10.30
C GLY A 326 12.62 -8.56 9.60
N PRO A 327 13.16 -9.78 9.59
CA PRO A 327 12.71 -10.93 10.39
C PRO A 327 12.68 -10.58 11.88
N TYR A 328 11.81 -11.23 12.66
CA TYR A 328 11.57 -10.85 14.06
C TYR A 328 12.41 -11.66 15.06
N SER A 329 12.84 -12.87 14.69
CA SER A 329 13.68 -13.72 15.53
C SER A 329 14.56 -14.66 14.71
N PHE A 330 14.03 -15.80 14.27
CA PHE A 330 14.79 -16.89 13.70
C PHE A 330 15.59 -16.48 12.45
N GLY A 331 15.00 -15.65 11.58
CA GLY A 331 15.66 -15.16 10.36
C GLY A 331 16.83 -14.22 10.65
N ILE A 332 16.83 -13.53 11.79
CA ILE A 332 17.97 -12.69 12.24
C ILE A 332 19.14 -13.60 12.64
N SER A 333 18.86 -14.61 13.46
CA SER A 333 19.89 -15.50 14.00
C SER A 333 20.41 -16.50 12.97
N HIS A 334 19.63 -16.80 11.91
CA HIS A 334 19.95 -17.84 10.94
C HIS A 334 19.74 -17.38 9.48
N PRO A 335 20.44 -16.33 9.01
CA PRO A 335 20.18 -15.72 7.71
C PRO A 335 20.43 -16.66 6.51
N GLY A 336 21.23 -17.71 6.70
CA GLY A 336 21.55 -18.71 5.66
C GLY A 336 20.60 -19.93 5.60
N THR A 337 19.53 -19.95 6.41
CA THR A 337 18.57 -21.07 6.43
C THR A 337 17.54 -20.99 5.29
N PRO A 338 16.90 -22.12 4.93
CA PRO A 338 15.90 -22.13 3.87
C PRO A 338 14.80 -21.08 4.11
N SER A 339 14.64 -20.22 3.12
CA SER A 339 13.57 -19.25 3.05
C SER A 339 13.10 -19.17 1.60
N ASP A 340 11.85 -18.76 1.42
CA ASP A 340 11.32 -18.43 0.11
C ASP A 340 10.88 -16.97 0.09
N THR A 341 10.91 -16.40 -1.11
CA THR A 341 10.59 -15.00 -1.36
C THR A 341 9.43 -14.90 -2.35
N LEU A 342 8.35 -14.27 -1.90
CA LEU A 342 7.29 -13.78 -2.77
C LEU A 342 7.61 -12.35 -3.22
N VAL A 343 7.80 -12.14 -4.52
CA VAL A 343 8.00 -10.81 -5.12
C VAL A 343 6.73 -10.40 -5.85
N PHE A 344 6.33 -9.14 -5.70
CA PHE A 344 5.13 -8.59 -6.32
C PHE A 344 5.49 -7.67 -7.49
N ALA A 345 4.78 -7.83 -8.62
CA ALA A 345 4.83 -6.86 -9.70
C ALA A 345 4.15 -5.54 -9.29
N SER A 346 4.41 -4.46 -10.02
CA SER A 346 3.72 -3.18 -9.80
C SER A 346 2.20 -3.36 -9.93
N GLY A 347 1.46 -3.01 -8.88
CA GLY A 347 0.01 -3.18 -8.82
C GLY A 347 -0.47 -4.60 -8.48
N GLU A 348 0.43 -5.52 -8.12
CA GLU A 348 0.07 -6.84 -7.59
C GLU A 348 0.07 -6.84 -6.06
N TYR A 349 -0.95 -7.43 -5.46
CA TYR A 349 -1.13 -7.48 -4.00
C TYR A 349 -1.53 -8.87 -3.54
N VAL A 350 -1.32 -9.20 -2.26
CA VAL A 350 -2.01 -10.32 -1.60
C VAL A 350 -3.43 -9.89 -1.28
N THR A 351 -4.42 -10.75 -1.56
CA THR A 351 -5.85 -10.51 -1.25
C THR A 351 -6.39 -11.46 -0.19
N ASP A 352 -5.80 -12.65 -0.08
CA ASP A 352 -6.25 -13.68 0.85
C ASP A 352 -5.05 -14.48 1.37
N MET A 353 -5.17 -14.99 2.59
CA MET A 353 -4.17 -15.87 3.22
C MET A 353 -4.86 -17.09 3.80
N PHE A 354 -4.29 -18.27 3.59
CA PHE A 354 -4.65 -19.47 4.34
C PHE A 354 -3.58 -19.70 5.41
N VAL A 355 -4.02 -19.91 6.65
CA VAL A 355 -3.13 -20.10 7.79
C VAL A 355 -3.51 -21.38 8.52
N TRP A 356 -2.52 -22.23 8.78
CA TRP A 356 -2.65 -23.44 9.58
C TRP A 356 -1.83 -23.31 10.86
N HIS A 357 -2.35 -23.80 11.98
CA HIS A 357 -1.67 -23.71 13.27
C HIS A 357 -1.76 -25.01 14.08
N HIS A 358 -0.82 -25.15 15.03
CA HIS A 358 -0.73 -26.28 15.95
C HIS A 358 -1.26 -25.89 17.34
N THR A 359 -1.73 -26.88 18.10
CA THR A 359 -2.27 -26.76 19.47
C THR A 359 -1.24 -26.22 20.44
N ASP A 360 0.00 -26.67 20.29
CA ASP A 360 1.18 -26.20 21.03
C ASP A 360 1.58 -24.75 20.69
N GLY A 361 0.89 -24.12 19.73
CA GLY A 361 0.83 -22.68 19.64
C GLY A 361 1.70 -22.01 18.58
N TRP A 362 2.30 -22.77 17.66
CA TRP A 362 2.98 -22.22 16.48
C TRP A 362 2.10 -22.23 15.23
N ILE A 363 2.43 -21.36 14.29
CA ILE A 363 1.91 -21.38 12.93
C ILE A 363 2.63 -22.49 12.17
N ALA A 364 1.87 -23.50 11.76
CA ALA A 364 2.37 -24.65 11.04
C ALA A 364 2.65 -24.29 9.58
N GLY A 365 1.72 -23.57 8.93
CA GLY A 365 1.87 -23.25 7.51
C GLY A 365 1.06 -22.04 7.06
N ILE A 366 1.46 -21.48 5.92
CA ILE A 366 0.85 -20.30 5.30
C ILE A 366 0.83 -20.47 3.78
N GLN A 367 -0.25 -20.01 3.15
CA GLN A 367 -0.33 -19.82 1.70
C GLN A 367 -0.89 -18.43 1.42
N PHE A 368 -0.27 -17.70 0.49
CA PHE A 368 -0.72 -16.38 0.03
C PHE A 368 -1.43 -16.50 -1.32
N VAL A 369 -2.53 -15.75 -1.48
CA VAL A 369 -3.27 -15.62 -2.73
C VAL A 369 -3.07 -14.21 -3.25
N LYS A 370 -2.55 -14.09 -4.47
CA LYS A 370 -2.33 -12.81 -5.13
C LYS A 370 -3.57 -12.32 -5.85
N SER A 371 -3.64 -11.02 -6.09
CA SER A 371 -4.67 -10.35 -6.89
C SER A 371 -4.70 -10.80 -8.36
N SER A 372 -3.60 -11.39 -8.86
CA SER A 372 -3.49 -12.06 -10.16
C SER A 372 -4.15 -13.44 -10.18
N LEU A 373 -4.60 -13.96 -9.03
CA LEU A 373 -5.03 -15.33 -8.79
C LEU A 373 -3.89 -16.37 -8.84
N GLU A 374 -2.64 -15.91 -8.81
CA GLU A 374 -1.51 -16.78 -8.52
C GLU A 374 -1.42 -17.10 -7.04
N PHE A 375 -0.93 -18.30 -6.73
CA PHE A 375 -0.77 -18.79 -5.37
C PHE A 375 0.72 -18.92 -5.05
N SER A 376 1.09 -18.57 -3.82
CA SER A 376 2.36 -19.07 -3.29
C SER A 376 2.30 -20.59 -3.11
N PRO A 377 3.46 -21.26 -3.03
CA PRO A 377 3.54 -22.56 -2.38
C PRO A 377 2.92 -22.52 -0.98
N ILE A 378 2.51 -23.68 -0.49
CA ILE A 378 2.14 -23.82 0.93
C ILE A 378 3.43 -23.97 1.73
N TYR A 379 3.78 -22.95 2.50
CA TYR A 379 4.97 -22.95 3.34
C TYR A 379 4.73 -23.74 4.63
N GLY A 380 5.77 -24.43 5.12
CA GLY A 380 5.83 -24.98 6.49
C GLY A 380 5.22 -26.37 6.73
N ILE A 381 4.29 -26.84 5.89
CA ILE A 381 3.55 -28.10 6.10
C ILE A 381 3.70 -29.11 4.95
N GLN A 382 4.80 -29.04 4.20
CA GLN A 382 5.01 -29.91 3.05
C GLN A 382 5.01 -31.39 3.42
N ASP A 383 4.19 -32.16 2.69
CA ASP A 383 4.18 -33.62 2.57
C ASP A 383 4.08 -34.46 3.85
N ARG A 384 3.66 -33.85 4.98
CA ARG A 384 3.55 -34.56 6.27
C ARG A 384 2.12 -34.56 6.81
N GLU A 385 1.68 -35.76 7.15
CA GLU A 385 0.28 -36.12 7.37
C GLU A 385 -0.37 -35.52 8.62
N SER A 386 0.39 -35.00 9.59
CA SER A 386 -0.13 -34.80 10.96
C SER A 386 0.40 -33.57 11.70
N ILE A 387 0.89 -32.55 10.98
CA ILE A 387 1.46 -31.35 11.61
C ILE A 387 0.38 -30.38 12.11
N THR A 388 -0.83 -30.40 11.57
CA THR A 388 -1.81 -29.35 11.90
C THR A 388 -2.95 -29.95 12.70
N THR A 389 -3.09 -29.48 13.95
CA THR A 389 -4.13 -29.95 14.87
C THR A 389 -5.40 -29.09 14.85
N HIS A 390 -5.41 -28.05 14.00
CA HIS A 390 -6.57 -27.19 13.76
C HIS A 390 -6.90 -27.10 12.28
N PRO A 391 -8.17 -26.75 11.96
CA PRO A 391 -8.59 -26.45 10.60
C PRO A 391 -7.79 -25.31 9.95
N PRO A 392 -7.64 -25.29 8.62
CA PRO A 392 -7.21 -24.10 7.92
C PRO A 392 -8.13 -22.92 8.24
N VAL A 393 -7.53 -21.76 8.51
CA VAL A 393 -8.25 -20.50 8.64
C VAL A 393 -8.03 -19.68 7.38
N LEU A 394 -9.11 -19.38 6.66
CA LEU A 394 -9.10 -18.39 5.59
C LEU A 394 -9.15 -17.00 6.23
N VAL A 395 -8.09 -16.23 5.96
CA VAL A 395 -7.98 -14.83 6.33
C VAL A 395 -8.15 -14.02 5.06
N SER A 396 -9.40 -13.64 4.76
CA SER A 396 -9.73 -12.90 3.54
C SER A 396 -9.67 -11.39 3.75
N GLY A 397 -9.10 -10.68 2.77
CA GLY A 397 -9.16 -9.23 2.67
C GLY A 397 -10.48 -8.71 2.09
N ASN A 398 -11.38 -9.59 1.61
CA ASN A 398 -12.60 -9.22 0.90
C ASN A 398 -12.30 -8.29 -0.30
N GLY A 399 -11.29 -8.63 -1.09
CA GLY A 399 -10.84 -7.84 -2.26
C GLY A 399 -9.89 -6.69 -1.93
N ASN A 400 -9.63 -6.43 -0.64
CA ASN A 400 -8.65 -5.43 -0.20
C ASN A 400 -7.23 -5.98 -0.28
N ALA A 401 -6.28 -5.07 -0.49
CA ALA A 401 -4.86 -5.41 -0.50
C ALA A 401 -4.32 -5.65 0.91
N LEU A 402 -3.42 -6.63 1.06
CA LEU A 402 -2.65 -6.81 2.29
C LEU A 402 -1.74 -5.59 2.47
N LEU A 403 -1.88 -4.95 3.63
CA LEU A 403 -1.01 -3.89 4.08
C LEU A 403 0.18 -4.41 4.87
N GLY A 404 -0.04 -5.41 5.71
CA GLY A 404 0.99 -5.95 6.58
C GLY A 404 0.46 -7.09 7.43
N ILE A 405 1.31 -7.55 8.33
CA ILE A 405 1.01 -8.67 9.22
C ILE A 405 1.41 -8.24 10.64
N SER A 406 0.56 -8.57 11.61
CA SER A 406 0.85 -8.43 13.04
C SER A 406 0.79 -9.80 13.70
N GLY A 407 1.45 -9.97 14.84
CA GLY A 407 1.50 -11.28 15.46
C GLY A 407 2.40 -11.37 16.66
N ALA A 408 2.60 -12.60 17.11
CA ALA A 408 3.49 -12.96 18.21
C ALA A 408 4.47 -14.03 17.72
N TYR A 409 5.65 -14.05 18.31
CA TYR A 409 6.73 -14.94 17.94
C TYR A 409 7.54 -15.35 19.17
N THR A 410 8.24 -16.48 19.05
CA THR A 410 9.29 -16.92 19.96
C THR A 410 10.64 -16.82 19.25
N SER A 411 11.72 -17.22 19.92
CA SER A 411 13.04 -17.32 19.27
C SER A 411 13.08 -18.27 18.08
N ASP A 412 12.10 -19.16 17.95
CA ASP A 412 12.11 -20.26 16.98
C ASP A 412 10.97 -20.24 15.97
N ASN A 413 9.84 -19.60 16.27
CA ASN A 413 8.66 -19.66 15.41
C ASN A 413 7.72 -18.48 15.56
N ILE A 414 6.89 -18.30 14.54
CA ILE A 414 5.71 -17.45 14.62
C ILE A 414 4.61 -18.22 15.36
N CYS A 415 4.04 -17.61 16.40
CA CYS A 415 3.01 -18.22 17.25
C CYS A 415 1.60 -17.73 16.92
N GLN A 416 1.50 -16.50 16.42
CA GLN A 416 0.23 -15.87 16.10
C GLN A 416 0.38 -14.97 14.88
N LEU A 417 -0.66 -14.92 14.05
CA LEU A 417 -0.76 -14.05 12.89
C LEU A 417 -2.10 -13.34 12.83
N LYS A 418 -2.07 -12.11 12.35
CA LYS A 418 -3.20 -11.27 12.05
C LYS A 418 -2.90 -10.51 10.76
N ALA A 419 -3.73 -10.71 9.74
CA ALA A 419 -3.59 -9.96 8.51
C ALA A 419 -4.20 -8.57 8.66
N ILE A 420 -3.54 -7.60 8.08
CA ILE A 420 -3.94 -6.20 8.07
C ILE A 420 -4.18 -5.84 6.62
N TRP A 421 -5.39 -5.43 6.32
CA TRP A 421 -5.84 -5.09 4.98
C TRP A 421 -6.04 -3.60 4.88
N ARG A 422 -5.62 -3.00 3.78
CA ARG A 422 -5.90 -1.58 3.49
C ARG A 422 -7.15 -1.47 2.63
N THR A 423 -8.09 -0.64 3.04
CA THR A 423 -9.41 -0.55 2.38
C THR A 423 -9.42 0.45 1.23
N ASP A 424 -8.39 1.30 1.10
CA ASP A 424 -8.27 2.26 0.02
C ASP A 424 -7.85 1.61 -1.31
N VAL A 425 -7.27 0.42 -1.26
CA VAL A 425 -6.89 -0.40 -2.43
C VAL A 425 -7.77 -1.65 -2.49
N THR A 426 -8.80 -1.58 -3.32
CA THR A 426 -9.66 -2.73 -3.66
C THR A 426 -9.34 -3.19 -5.08
N MET A 427 -8.81 -4.41 -5.20
CA MET A 427 -8.30 -4.92 -6.48
C MET A 427 -9.40 -5.47 -7.37
N ARG A 428 -10.37 -6.18 -6.77
CA ARG A 428 -11.48 -6.81 -7.50
C ARG A 428 -12.71 -6.92 -6.59
N PRO A 429 -13.93 -6.87 -7.16
CA PRO A 429 -15.10 -7.33 -6.45
C PRO A 429 -14.90 -8.80 -6.09
N GLN A 430 -14.82 -9.10 -4.80
CA GLN A 430 -14.83 -10.47 -4.29
C GLN A 430 -16.19 -10.76 -3.65
N ARG A 431 -16.62 -12.02 -3.75
CA ARG A 431 -17.78 -12.51 -3.01
C ARG A 431 -17.43 -12.50 -1.53
N GLN A 432 -18.34 -12.05 -0.68
CA GLN A 432 -18.18 -12.28 0.75
C GLN A 432 -18.14 -13.79 1.01
N THR A 433 -17.18 -14.25 1.83
CA THR A 433 -17.03 -15.67 2.15
C THR A 433 -17.16 -15.97 3.65
N GLN A 434 -17.60 -17.18 3.95
CA GLN A 434 -17.62 -17.78 5.28
C GLN A 434 -17.16 -19.23 5.18
N THR A 435 -16.73 -19.82 6.29
CA THR A 435 -16.19 -21.18 6.27
C THR A 435 -16.89 -22.11 7.27
N SER A 436 -16.92 -23.40 6.96
CA SER A 436 -17.33 -24.46 7.88
C SER A 436 -16.42 -25.65 7.70
N PHE A 437 -16.03 -26.33 8.77
CA PHE A 437 -15.04 -27.39 8.72
C PHE A 437 -15.56 -28.67 9.36
N THR A 438 -15.25 -29.81 8.75
CA THR A 438 -15.48 -31.14 9.33
C THR A 438 -14.35 -32.11 8.97
N GLY A 439 -14.22 -33.16 9.77
CA GLY A 439 -13.30 -34.27 9.50
C GLY A 439 -12.07 -34.27 10.39
N SER A 440 -11.05 -34.95 9.90
CA SER A 440 -9.81 -35.28 10.58
C SER A 440 -8.73 -34.19 10.43
N ASN A 441 -7.81 -34.15 11.40
CA ASN A 441 -6.61 -33.33 11.35
C ASN A 441 -5.45 -33.97 10.56
N TYR A 442 -5.66 -35.14 9.97
CA TYR A 442 -4.67 -35.89 9.21
C TYR A 442 -4.76 -35.61 7.70
N GLY A 443 -3.69 -35.92 6.97
CA GLY A 443 -3.59 -35.90 5.50
C GLY A 443 -2.86 -34.69 4.92
N ILE A 444 -2.64 -34.74 3.61
CA ILE A 444 -1.96 -33.69 2.83
C ILE A 444 -2.96 -32.59 2.49
N VAL A 445 -2.57 -31.34 2.72
CA VAL A 445 -3.44 -30.19 2.48
C VAL A 445 -3.72 -29.98 0.99
N PHE A 446 -4.95 -29.60 0.68
CA PHE A 446 -5.34 -29.12 -0.64
C PHE A 446 -6.19 -27.85 -0.52
N ASN A 447 -6.17 -27.04 -1.59
CA ASN A 447 -6.97 -25.83 -1.70
C ASN A 447 -7.51 -25.74 -3.13
N ASP A 448 -8.83 -25.80 -3.30
CA ASP A 448 -9.40 -25.76 -4.65
C ASP A 448 -9.47 -24.34 -5.23
N LEU A 449 -9.24 -23.28 -4.45
CA LEU A 449 -9.33 -21.90 -4.93
C LEU A 449 -8.48 -21.66 -6.19
N GLN A 450 -7.37 -22.37 -6.35
CA GLN A 450 -6.49 -22.31 -7.52
C GLN A 450 -7.12 -22.84 -8.83
N TYR A 451 -8.24 -23.55 -8.75
CA TYR A 451 -9.00 -24.04 -9.91
C TYR A 451 -10.22 -23.16 -10.23
N LEU A 452 -10.44 -22.09 -9.47
CA LEU A 452 -11.47 -21.10 -9.73
C LEU A 452 -10.86 -20.01 -10.62
N ALA A 453 -10.86 -20.23 -11.94
CA ALA A 453 -10.29 -19.32 -12.94
C ALA A 453 -10.62 -17.83 -12.69
N ASP A 454 -11.85 -17.56 -12.23
CA ASP A 454 -12.23 -16.30 -11.61
C ASP A 454 -13.16 -16.58 -10.41
N PRO A 455 -12.70 -16.39 -9.16
CA PRO A 455 -13.49 -16.64 -7.96
C PRO A 455 -14.78 -15.82 -7.88
N ALA A 456 -14.84 -14.65 -8.52
CA ALA A 456 -16.03 -13.80 -8.49
C ALA A 456 -17.22 -14.39 -9.26
N THR A 457 -16.94 -15.14 -10.33
CA THR A 457 -17.95 -15.71 -11.23
C THR A 457 -18.05 -17.22 -11.16
N SER A 458 -17.17 -17.87 -10.40
CA SER A 458 -17.08 -19.33 -10.33
C SER A 458 -18.27 -20.00 -9.62
N ARG A 459 -18.63 -21.19 -10.09
CA ARG A 459 -19.56 -22.09 -9.41
C ARG A 459 -19.11 -23.55 -9.56
N ILE A 460 -19.56 -24.40 -8.64
CA ILE A 460 -19.45 -25.86 -8.80
C ILE A 460 -20.45 -26.29 -9.87
N ALA A 461 -20.00 -27.09 -10.84
CA ALA A 461 -20.83 -27.65 -11.91
C ALA A 461 -20.97 -29.17 -11.79
N GLN A 462 -19.95 -29.85 -11.25
CA GLN A 462 -19.97 -31.29 -11.08
C GLN A 462 -19.18 -31.70 -9.85
N ILE A 463 -19.63 -32.75 -9.16
CA ILE A 463 -18.86 -33.45 -8.13
C ILE A 463 -18.84 -34.92 -8.50
N THR A 464 -17.64 -35.47 -8.60
CA THR A 464 -17.40 -36.89 -8.88
C THR A 464 -16.72 -37.50 -7.65
N ALA A 465 -17.18 -38.65 -7.20
CA ALA A 465 -16.59 -39.34 -6.07
C ALA A 465 -16.52 -40.84 -6.31
N ARG A 466 -15.57 -41.49 -5.62
CA ARG A 466 -15.48 -42.94 -5.54
C ARG A 466 -15.60 -43.39 -4.09
N ALA A 467 -16.25 -44.53 -3.88
CA ALA A 467 -16.56 -45.03 -2.55
C ALA A 467 -16.20 -46.50 -2.39
N GLU A 468 -15.34 -46.82 -1.43
CA GLU A 468 -15.02 -48.19 -1.01
C GLU A 468 -14.80 -48.22 0.49
N GLY A 469 -15.78 -48.70 1.25
CA GLY A 469 -15.77 -48.62 2.73
C GLY A 469 -15.95 -47.22 3.30
N GLY A 470 -15.55 -46.16 2.59
CA GLY A 470 -15.74 -44.73 2.88
C GLY A 470 -15.59 -43.87 1.63
N LEU A 471 -15.36 -42.55 1.78
CA LEU A 471 -15.11 -41.64 0.66
C LEU A 471 -13.65 -41.76 0.19
N ALA A 472 -13.42 -42.65 -0.78
CA ALA A 472 -12.10 -43.00 -1.28
C ALA A 472 -11.52 -41.90 -2.18
N ASN A 473 -12.34 -41.29 -3.03
CA ASN A 473 -11.92 -40.24 -3.96
C ASN A 473 -12.97 -39.12 -4.03
N LEU A 474 -12.51 -37.88 -4.18
CA LEU A 474 -13.35 -36.74 -4.51
C LEU A 474 -12.69 -35.87 -5.58
N ARG A 475 -13.47 -35.48 -6.59
CA ARG A 475 -13.10 -34.51 -7.63
C ARG A 475 -14.23 -33.51 -7.81
N THR A 476 -13.85 -32.25 -7.97
CA THR A 476 -14.81 -31.16 -8.18
C THR A 476 -14.51 -30.50 -9.50
N THR A 477 -15.55 -30.23 -10.28
CA THR A 477 -15.44 -29.43 -11.49
C THR A 477 -16.07 -28.07 -11.28
N TYR A 478 -15.25 -27.03 -11.42
CA TYR A 478 -15.65 -25.64 -11.37
C TYR A 478 -15.86 -25.09 -12.77
N VAL A 479 -16.83 -24.19 -12.90
CA VAL A 479 -17.06 -23.39 -14.10
C VAL A 479 -16.98 -21.93 -13.72
N SER A 480 -16.22 -21.13 -14.48
CA SER A 480 -16.02 -19.70 -14.25
C SER A 480 -16.16 -18.91 -15.54
N ARG A 481 -16.61 -17.66 -15.45
CA ARG A 481 -16.71 -16.76 -16.61
C ARG A 481 -15.55 -15.77 -16.57
N VAL A 482 -14.66 -15.85 -17.55
CA VAL A 482 -13.54 -14.90 -17.70
C VAL A 482 -13.77 -14.10 -18.99
N GLY A 483 -14.08 -12.82 -18.85
CA GLY A 483 -14.52 -11.98 -19.97
C GLY A 483 -15.82 -12.52 -20.59
N ARG A 484 -15.77 -12.91 -21.87
CA ARG A 484 -16.90 -13.53 -22.58
C ARG A 484 -16.84 -15.06 -22.63
N GLY A 485 -15.73 -15.66 -22.17
CA GLY A 485 -15.50 -17.10 -22.21
C GLY A 485 -16.00 -17.81 -20.96
N LEU A 486 -16.47 -19.04 -21.13
CA LEU A 486 -16.79 -19.97 -20.05
C LEU A 486 -15.67 -21.00 -19.95
N TYR A 487 -15.05 -21.10 -18.78
CA TYR A 487 -13.93 -22.00 -18.55
C TYR A 487 -14.33 -23.06 -17.52
N ARG A 488 -13.90 -24.30 -17.76
CA ARG A 488 -14.19 -25.46 -16.93
C ARG A 488 -12.87 -26.06 -16.42
N PHE A 489 -12.75 -26.22 -15.12
CA PHE A 489 -11.55 -26.75 -14.46
C PHE A 489 -11.94 -27.86 -13.50
N GLU A 490 -11.28 -29.02 -13.63
CA GLU A 490 -11.44 -30.14 -12.73
C GLU A 490 -10.25 -30.21 -11.78
N THR A 491 -10.52 -30.47 -10.50
CA THR A 491 -9.46 -30.69 -9.51
C THR A 491 -8.77 -32.03 -9.72
N PRO A 492 -7.52 -32.19 -9.26
CA PRO A 492 -6.92 -33.51 -9.10
C PRO A 492 -7.77 -34.41 -8.18
N PRO A 493 -7.70 -35.74 -8.35
CA PRO A 493 -8.33 -36.69 -7.42
C PRO A 493 -7.82 -36.51 -6.00
N ARG A 494 -8.75 -36.36 -5.05
CA ARG A 494 -8.47 -36.32 -3.61
C ARG A 494 -8.66 -37.71 -3.01
N GLY A 495 -7.59 -38.51 -2.98
CA GLY A 495 -7.59 -39.89 -2.45
C GLY A 495 -7.29 -40.95 -3.51
N TRP A 496 -7.66 -42.21 -3.27
CA TRP A 496 -7.36 -43.35 -4.13
C TRP A 496 -8.47 -43.60 -5.16
N ASP A 497 -8.10 -44.12 -6.32
CA ASP A 497 -9.03 -44.49 -7.38
C ASP A 497 -9.62 -45.88 -7.16
N THR A 498 -10.27 -46.10 -6.02
CA THR A 498 -10.88 -47.39 -5.67
C THR A 498 -12.38 -47.27 -5.39
N GLY A 499 -13.11 -48.36 -5.66
CA GLY A 499 -14.57 -48.42 -5.57
C GLY A 499 -15.33 -47.87 -6.79
N PRO A 500 -16.67 -48.06 -6.82
CA PRO A 500 -17.55 -47.49 -7.84
C PRO A 500 -17.48 -45.97 -7.86
N GLU A 501 -17.47 -45.42 -9.08
CA GLU A 501 -17.56 -43.99 -9.34
C GLU A 501 -19.02 -43.54 -9.48
N SER A 502 -19.34 -42.41 -8.87
CA SER A 502 -20.62 -41.74 -9.00
C SER A 502 -20.40 -40.24 -9.21
N THR A 503 -21.28 -39.63 -9.98
CA THR A 503 -21.18 -38.24 -10.41
C THR A 503 -22.51 -37.53 -10.23
N ILE A 504 -22.47 -36.32 -9.67
CA ILE A 504 -23.59 -35.38 -9.68
C ILE A 504 -23.24 -34.19 -10.57
N THR A 505 -24.20 -33.77 -11.39
CA THR A 505 -24.06 -32.63 -12.30
C THR A 505 -25.14 -31.62 -11.95
N LEU A 506 -24.72 -30.37 -11.72
CA LEU A 506 -25.60 -29.28 -11.34
C LEU A 506 -26.01 -28.47 -12.57
N ASP A 507 -27.31 -28.18 -12.69
CA ASP A 507 -27.83 -27.24 -13.68
C ASP A 507 -27.22 -25.83 -13.52
N ASP A 508 -27.44 -24.93 -14.48
CA ASP A 508 -26.94 -23.56 -14.43
C ASP A 508 -27.47 -22.73 -13.25
N ASP A 509 -28.71 -23.00 -12.84
CA ASP A 509 -29.42 -22.38 -11.72
C ASP A 509 -29.48 -23.28 -10.47
N GLU A 510 -28.80 -24.43 -10.48
CA GLU A 510 -28.67 -25.31 -9.33
C GLU A 510 -27.36 -25.05 -8.58
N TYR A 511 -27.46 -24.85 -7.26
CA TYR A 511 -26.31 -24.58 -6.39
C TYR A 511 -26.48 -25.27 -5.04
N ILE A 512 -25.34 -25.64 -4.45
CA ILE A 512 -25.29 -26.37 -3.17
C ILE A 512 -25.55 -25.39 -2.02
N ILE A 513 -26.58 -25.68 -1.23
CA ILE A 513 -27.00 -24.90 -0.06
C ILE A 513 -26.81 -25.65 1.26
N GLY A 514 -26.34 -26.90 1.22
CA GLY A 514 -26.07 -27.67 2.41
C GLY A 514 -25.24 -28.91 2.12
N VAL A 515 -24.53 -29.37 3.15
CA VAL A 515 -23.74 -30.59 3.12
C VAL A 515 -23.96 -31.35 4.42
N ARG A 516 -24.21 -32.65 4.33
CA ARG A 516 -24.27 -33.54 5.49
C ARG A 516 -23.52 -34.83 5.24
N GLY A 517 -23.21 -35.56 6.29
CA GLY A 517 -22.53 -36.84 6.15
C GLY A 517 -21.97 -37.34 7.47
N SER A 518 -20.98 -38.22 7.36
CA SER A 518 -20.34 -38.84 8.52
C SER A 518 -18.84 -39.03 8.31
N HIS A 519 -18.06 -38.91 9.37
CA HIS A 519 -16.64 -39.23 9.38
C HIS A 519 -16.26 -39.93 10.67
N ASN A 520 -15.04 -40.44 10.75
CA ASN A 520 -14.43 -40.87 12.01
C ASN A 520 -13.20 -39.99 12.29
N HIS A 521 -12.35 -40.40 13.23
CA HIS A 521 -11.13 -39.66 13.58
C HIS A 521 -10.05 -39.66 12.47
N HIS A 522 -10.21 -40.47 11.43
CA HIS A 522 -9.22 -40.66 10.38
C HIS A 522 -9.71 -40.11 9.03
N TRP A 523 -10.91 -40.47 8.58
CA TRP A 523 -11.40 -40.08 7.26
C TRP A 523 -12.91 -39.91 7.15
N MET A 524 -13.30 -39.29 6.04
CA MET A 524 -14.68 -39.09 5.63
C MET A 524 -15.28 -40.41 5.16
N HIS A 525 -16.36 -40.85 5.79
CA HIS A 525 -17.10 -42.06 5.40
C HIS A 525 -18.19 -41.75 4.40
N GLN A 526 -18.90 -40.63 4.60
CA GLN A 526 -20.03 -40.22 3.79
C GLN A 526 -20.04 -38.71 3.57
N ILE A 527 -20.45 -38.29 2.38
CA ILE A 527 -20.79 -36.90 2.10
C ILE A 527 -22.00 -36.82 1.15
N GLN A 528 -22.96 -35.97 1.48
CA GLN A 528 -24.16 -35.71 0.71
C GLN A 528 -24.31 -34.22 0.46
N PHE A 529 -24.63 -33.86 -0.78
CA PHE A 529 -24.84 -32.48 -1.20
C PHE A 529 -26.33 -32.19 -1.37
N ILE A 530 -26.77 -31.10 -0.74
CA ILE A 530 -28.14 -30.59 -0.77
C ILE A 530 -28.13 -29.32 -1.60
N THR A 531 -28.98 -29.24 -2.61
CA THR A 531 -29.10 -28.06 -3.49
C THR A 531 -30.39 -27.29 -3.24
N ASN A 532 -30.49 -26.11 -3.84
CA ASN A 532 -31.73 -25.33 -3.88
C ASN A 532 -32.88 -26.05 -4.61
N LYS A 533 -32.61 -27.13 -5.35
CA LYS A 533 -33.62 -27.87 -6.11
C LYS A 533 -33.94 -29.25 -5.54
N LYS A 534 -32.94 -29.97 -5.05
CA LYS A 534 -33.09 -31.37 -4.61
C LYS A 534 -31.96 -31.83 -3.69
N GLU A 535 -32.14 -33.01 -3.11
CA GLU A 535 -31.09 -33.73 -2.39
C GLU A 535 -30.48 -34.80 -3.31
N TYR A 536 -29.16 -34.78 -3.51
CA TYR A 536 -28.47 -35.85 -4.22
C TYR A 536 -28.20 -37.04 -3.29
N PRO A 537 -28.10 -38.28 -3.80
CA PRO A 537 -27.67 -39.42 -3.00
C PRO A 537 -26.29 -39.18 -2.35
N PRO A 538 -26.03 -39.74 -1.15
CA PRO A 538 -24.72 -39.63 -0.52
C PRO A 538 -23.66 -40.40 -1.31
N PHE A 539 -22.44 -39.86 -1.34
CA PHE A 539 -21.23 -40.60 -1.68
C PHE A 539 -20.69 -41.27 -0.42
N GLY A 540 -20.22 -42.51 -0.52
CA GLY A 540 -19.61 -43.23 0.60
C GLY A 540 -20.59 -44.15 1.35
N THR A 541 -20.26 -44.46 2.62
CA THR A 541 -21.06 -45.34 3.48
C THR A 541 -21.43 -44.65 4.79
N ASP A 542 -22.55 -45.03 5.39
CA ASP A 542 -23.08 -44.48 6.65
C ASP A 542 -22.35 -45.00 7.91
N LYS A 543 -21.16 -45.57 7.76
CA LYS A 543 -20.37 -46.20 8.83
C LYS A 543 -19.51 -45.23 9.64
N GLY A 544 -19.65 -43.91 9.42
CA GLY A 544 -18.93 -42.92 10.20
C GLY A 544 -19.54 -42.72 11.58
N ASP A 545 -18.69 -42.58 12.60
CA ASP A 545 -19.12 -42.45 14.00
C ASP A 545 -19.55 -41.02 14.36
N VAL A 546 -19.10 -40.02 13.59
CA VAL A 546 -19.38 -38.60 13.80
C VAL A 546 -20.22 -38.07 12.64
N MET A 547 -21.48 -37.76 12.91
CA MET A 547 -22.40 -37.15 11.96
C MET A 547 -22.24 -35.62 11.93
N PHE A 548 -22.35 -35.03 10.74
CA PHE A 548 -22.38 -33.59 10.56
C PHE A 548 -23.49 -33.18 9.59
N ASN A 549 -24.04 -31.99 9.81
CA ASN A 549 -25.03 -31.37 8.94
C ASN A 549 -24.82 -29.85 8.95
N MET A 550 -24.47 -29.29 7.80
CA MET A 550 -24.09 -27.89 7.63
C MET A 550 -24.96 -27.27 6.54
N ASN A 551 -25.72 -26.24 6.90
CA ASN A 551 -26.42 -25.41 5.93
C ASN A 551 -25.55 -24.22 5.55
N ALA A 552 -25.72 -23.73 4.32
CA ALA A 552 -25.07 -22.51 3.88
C ALA A 552 -25.48 -21.35 4.82
N PRO A 553 -24.50 -20.58 5.32
CA PRO A 553 -24.79 -19.42 6.13
C PRO A 553 -25.45 -18.32 5.29
N LYS A 554 -25.88 -17.26 5.97
CA LYS A 554 -26.32 -16.02 5.33
C LYS A 554 -25.27 -14.96 5.54
N THR A 555 -25.20 -13.99 4.62
CA THR A 555 -24.41 -12.78 4.83
C THR A 555 -24.96 -11.98 6.01
N ILE A 556 -24.23 -10.95 6.46
CA ILE A 556 -24.69 -10.06 7.52
C ILE A 556 -26.01 -9.34 7.15
N ASP A 557 -26.23 -9.11 5.86
CA ASP A 557 -27.45 -8.52 5.30
C ASP A 557 -28.57 -9.57 5.05
N GLY A 558 -28.36 -10.82 5.47
CA GLY A 558 -29.32 -11.91 5.32
C GLY A 558 -29.42 -12.53 3.93
N LYS A 559 -28.50 -12.19 3.00
CA LYS A 559 -28.49 -12.78 1.66
C LYS A 559 -28.06 -14.25 1.71
N PRO A 560 -28.64 -15.12 0.87
CA PRO A 560 -28.25 -16.53 0.82
C PRO A 560 -26.83 -16.68 0.28
N MET A 561 -26.08 -17.63 0.86
CA MET A 561 -24.78 -18.08 0.33
C MET A 561 -24.92 -19.48 -0.26
N MET A 562 -23.92 -19.90 -1.03
CA MET A 562 -23.81 -21.23 -1.63
C MET A 562 -22.40 -21.78 -1.43
N LEU A 563 -22.23 -23.10 -1.57
CA LEU A 563 -20.89 -23.69 -1.55
C LEU A 563 -20.09 -23.15 -2.75
N HIS A 564 -19.01 -22.43 -2.46
CA HIS A 564 -18.18 -21.76 -3.45
C HIS A 564 -17.05 -22.67 -3.90
N TYR A 565 -16.26 -23.16 -2.96
CA TYR A 565 -15.18 -24.12 -3.19
C TYR A 565 -14.84 -24.88 -1.91
N MET A 566 -13.94 -25.85 -2.04
CA MET A 566 -13.47 -26.67 -0.94
C MET A 566 -11.95 -26.55 -0.76
N ALA A 567 -11.50 -26.54 0.49
CA ALA A 567 -10.12 -26.81 0.85
C ALA A 567 -10.13 -27.94 1.89
N GLY A 568 -8.99 -28.53 2.24
CA GLY A 568 -9.02 -29.62 3.22
C GLY A 568 -7.75 -30.43 3.25
N LYS A 569 -7.90 -31.69 3.68
CA LYS A 569 -6.81 -32.67 3.72
C LYS A 569 -7.24 -33.99 3.10
N SER A 570 -6.34 -34.60 2.35
CA SER A 570 -6.54 -35.90 1.75
C SER A 570 -5.25 -36.69 1.70
N GLN A 571 -5.34 -37.99 1.92
CA GLN A 571 -4.24 -38.94 1.70
C GLN A 571 -4.79 -40.35 1.68
N GLY A 572 -4.79 -40.97 0.49
CA GLY A 572 -5.46 -42.24 0.22
C GLY A 572 -6.99 -42.18 0.26
N CYS A 573 -7.56 -41.36 1.14
CA CYS A 573 -8.97 -41.01 1.21
C CYS A 573 -9.10 -39.50 1.52
N VAL A 574 -10.33 -38.99 1.58
CA VAL A 574 -10.57 -37.61 2.05
C VAL A 574 -10.60 -37.61 3.57
N HIS A 575 -9.75 -36.81 4.21
CA HIS A 575 -9.64 -36.77 5.67
C HIS A 575 -10.52 -35.68 6.27
N SER A 576 -10.46 -34.48 5.71
CA SER A 576 -11.28 -33.34 6.12
C SER A 576 -11.55 -32.37 4.99
N ILE A 577 -12.62 -31.59 5.17
CA ILE A 577 -13.04 -30.57 4.23
C ILE A 577 -13.40 -29.29 5.01
N LEU A 578 -12.78 -28.20 4.59
CA LEU A 578 -13.21 -26.82 4.80
C LEU A 578 -14.12 -26.43 3.63
N PHE A 579 -15.41 -26.32 3.90
CA PHE A 579 -16.39 -25.76 2.99
C PHE A 579 -16.29 -24.24 3.03
N VAL A 580 -16.02 -23.63 1.88
CA VAL A 580 -16.05 -22.17 1.75
C VAL A 580 -17.35 -21.77 1.08
N TRP A 581 -18.18 -21.05 1.82
CA TRP A 581 -19.46 -20.52 1.39
C TRP A 581 -19.26 -19.11 0.84
N GLY A 582 -19.91 -18.78 -0.28
CA GLY A 582 -19.85 -17.46 -0.91
C GLY A 582 -21.22 -16.95 -1.31
N GLU A 583 -21.40 -15.63 -1.42
CA GLU A 583 -22.57 -15.00 -2.07
C GLU A 583 -22.82 -15.56 -3.48
N MET A 584 -23.94 -15.31 -4.15
CA MET A 584 -24.12 -15.80 -5.53
C MET A 584 -23.04 -15.26 -6.51
N PRO A 585 -22.66 -16.00 -7.57
CA PRO A 585 -21.68 -15.54 -8.55
C PRO A 585 -22.06 -14.19 -9.16
N LEU A 586 -21.11 -13.27 -9.27
CA LEU A 586 -21.37 -11.94 -9.83
C LEU A 586 -21.82 -12.05 -11.29
N GLY A 587 -22.91 -11.35 -11.63
CA GLY A 587 -23.50 -11.39 -12.98
C GLY A 587 -24.44 -12.57 -13.24
N SER A 588 -24.75 -13.40 -12.25
CA SER A 588 -25.90 -14.30 -12.32
C SER A 588 -27.19 -13.47 -12.18
N LYS A 589 -28.00 -13.41 -13.25
CA LYS A 589 -29.35 -12.85 -13.14
C LYS A 589 -30.20 -13.89 -12.39
N ILE A 590 -30.72 -13.49 -11.23
CA ILE A 590 -31.86 -14.18 -10.63
C ILE A 590 -33.02 -13.95 -11.60
N VAL A 591 -33.47 -15.01 -12.25
CA VAL A 591 -34.75 -15.00 -13.00
C VAL A 591 -35.85 -15.35 -12.03
#